data_AF-A0A5J4W9Z9-F1
#
_entry.id   AF-A0A5J4W9Z9-F1
#
_cell.length_a   1.000
_cell.length_b   1.000
_cell.length_c   1.000
_cell.angle_alpha   90.00
_cell.angle_beta   90.00
_cell.angle_gamma   90.00
#
_symmetry.space_group_name_H-M   'P 1'
#
loop_
_entity.id
_entity.type
_entity.pdbx_description
1 polymer ?
#
loop_
_entity_poly.entity_id
_entity_poly.type
_entity_poly.pdbx_seq_one_letter_code
_entity_poly.pdbx_strand_id
1 'polypeptide(L)'
;LLKGKRGRVEVTLKVVENKAVCSITRFQAWNEKRKIKTTDKDLLWKNSENKTALTPEECSKEIHIVISNAGIDKKFSVTTIRKVAISAMQNKDKTKIQIDRWSRHSESADTVRENYDENNNDSIRKALSECVWTREEGGMSKLRE
;
A
#
# COMPACT_ATOMS: atom_id res chain seq x y z
N LEU A 1 11.79 -5.82 -26.24
CA LEU A 1 12.60 -5.20 -25.17
C LEU A 1 12.64 -6.14 -23.98
N LEU A 2 13.77 -6.83 -23.77
CA LEU A 2 13.97 -7.73 -22.64
C LEU A 2 14.03 -6.86 -21.37
N LYS A 3 13.07 -7.03 -20.46
CA LYS A 3 13.07 -6.36 -19.16
C LYS A 3 14.37 -6.71 -18.44
N GLY A 4 15.26 -5.73 -18.26
CA GLY A 4 16.51 -5.92 -17.53
C GLY A 4 16.24 -6.43 -16.11
N LYS A 5 17.17 -7.22 -15.55
CA LYS A 5 17.06 -7.74 -14.18
C LYS A 5 16.87 -6.56 -13.22
N ARG A 6 15.67 -6.44 -12.66
CA ARG A 6 15.36 -5.47 -11.61
C ARG A 6 16.25 -5.78 -10.40
N GLY A 7 17.07 -4.83 -9.97
CA GLY A 7 17.92 -4.96 -8.79
C GLY A 7 17.10 -5.18 -7.51
N ARG A 8 17.80 -5.51 -6.41
CA ARG A 8 17.17 -5.58 -5.08
C ARG A 8 16.67 -4.18 -4.72
N VAL A 9 15.35 -4.04 -4.62
CA VAL A 9 14.73 -2.74 -4.31
C VAL A 9 14.56 -2.62 -2.81
N GLU A 10 15.23 -1.63 -2.23
CA GLU A 10 14.99 -1.20 -0.86
C GLU A 10 13.85 -0.17 -0.84
N VAL A 11 12.91 -0.35 0.07
CA VAL A 11 11.82 0.59 0.30
C VAL A 11 11.83 0.94 1.77
N THR A 12 12.09 2.20 2.09
CA THR A 12 11.98 2.69 3.45
C THR A 12 10.54 3.12 3.70
N LEU A 13 9.94 2.65 4.80
CA LEU A 13 8.65 3.13 5.28
C LEU A 13 8.89 4.16 6.39
N LYS A 14 8.15 5.26 6.35
CA LYS A 14 8.19 6.29 7.39
C LYS A 14 6.84 6.39 8.11
N VAL A 15 6.89 6.85 9.36
CA VAL A 15 5.69 7.14 10.14
C VAL A 15 4.95 8.32 9.49
N VAL A 16 3.63 8.23 9.46
CA VAL A 16 2.74 9.32 9.04
C VAL A 16 1.88 9.74 10.24
N GLU A 17 1.44 10.99 10.26
CA GLU A 17 0.70 11.59 11.39
C GLU A 17 -0.58 10.80 11.72
N ASN A 18 -1.32 10.37 10.69
CA ASN A 18 -2.53 9.56 10.86
C ASN A 18 -2.16 8.10 11.24
N LYS A 19 -2.19 7.83 12.55
CA LYS A 19 -1.88 6.50 13.12
C LYS A 19 -2.80 5.40 12.60
N ALA A 20 -4.07 5.69 12.30
CA ALA A 20 -5.04 4.68 11.85
C ALA A 20 -4.64 4.04 10.51
N VAL A 21 -3.96 4.80 9.65
CA VAL A 21 -3.51 4.37 8.31
C VAL A 21 -1.99 4.25 8.19
N CYS A 22 -1.26 4.49 9.29
CA CYS A 22 0.20 4.42 9.30
C CYS A 22 0.67 2.96 9.13
N SER A 23 1.37 2.70 8.02
CA SER A 23 1.90 1.38 7.69
C SER A 23 2.91 0.88 8.73
N ILE A 24 3.81 1.74 9.22
CA ILE A 24 4.77 1.39 10.30
C ILE A 24 4.04 0.96 11.56
N THR A 25 3.04 1.72 12.00
CA THR A 25 2.27 1.41 13.22
C THR A 25 1.57 0.06 13.08
N ARG A 26 0.93 -0.20 11.92
CA ARG A 26 0.29 -1.49 11.64
C ARG A 26 1.30 -2.64 11.56
N PHE A 27 2.48 -2.40 10.97
CA PHE A 27 3.55 -3.40 10.88
C PHE A 27 4.14 -3.75 12.25
N GLN A 28 4.34 -2.76 13.12
CA GLN A 28 4.83 -2.97 14.48
C GLN A 28 3.82 -3.80 15.28
N ALA A 29 2.54 -3.40 15.27
CA ALA A 29 1.48 -4.15 15.95
C ALA A 29 1.34 -5.59 15.39
N TRP A 30 1.51 -5.78 14.08
CA TRP A 30 1.54 -7.10 13.47
C TRP A 30 2.74 -7.93 13.98
N ASN A 31 3.94 -7.33 13.98
CA ASN A 31 5.18 -7.98 14.43
C ASN A 31 5.11 -8.43 15.90
N GLU A 32 4.51 -7.61 16.77
CA GLU A 32 4.26 -7.97 18.17
C GLU A 32 3.31 -9.17 18.29
N LYS A 33 2.19 -9.15 17.55
CA LYS A 33 1.19 -10.23 17.58
C LYS A 33 1.75 -11.58 17.12
N ARG A 34 2.59 -11.57 16.08
CA ARG A 34 3.15 -12.80 15.50
C ARG A 34 4.37 -13.37 16.26
N LYS A 35 4.89 -12.69 17.30
CA LYS A 35 5.97 -13.17 18.18
C LYS A 35 7.18 -13.76 17.42
N ILE A 36 7.77 -12.98 16.50
CA ILE A 36 8.82 -13.43 15.56
C ILE A 36 10.03 -14.02 16.31
N LYS A 37 10.46 -15.24 15.94
CA LYS A 37 11.83 -15.74 16.20
C LYS A 37 12.77 -15.21 15.12
N THR A 38 14.03 -14.90 15.45
CA THR A 38 15.02 -14.26 14.56
C THR A 38 15.21 -14.92 13.19
N THR A 39 14.85 -16.19 13.04
CA THR A 39 14.87 -17.01 11.80
C THR A 39 13.73 -16.73 10.82
N ASP A 40 12.70 -15.98 11.22
CA ASP A 40 11.49 -15.71 10.42
C ASP A 40 11.48 -14.33 9.73
N LYS A 41 12.60 -13.59 9.82
CA LYS A 41 12.72 -12.20 9.34
C LYS A 41 12.39 -12.03 7.85
N ASP A 42 12.62 -13.07 7.04
CA ASP A 42 12.43 -13.00 5.59
C ASP A 42 11.00 -13.33 5.12
N LEU A 43 10.13 -13.77 6.03
CA LEU A 43 8.78 -14.23 5.69
C LEU A 43 7.72 -13.33 6.33
N LEU A 44 7.46 -12.19 5.70
CA LEU A 44 6.52 -11.17 6.18
C LEU A 44 5.07 -11.67 6.25
N TRP A 45 4.65 -12.47 5.28
CA TRP A 45 3.29 -13.00 5.16
C TRP A 45 3.32 -14.52 5.32
N LYS A 46 2.75 -15.01 6.41
CA LYS A 46 2.72 -16.44 6.73
C LYS A 46 1.30 -16.88 7.06
N ASN A 47 0.98 -18.10 6.65
CA ASN A 47 -0.19 -18.79 7.15
C ASN A 47 0.09 -19.20 8.62
N SER A 48 -0.85 -18.89 9.51
CA SER A 48 -0.73 -19.14 10.95
C SER A 48 -0.74 -20.63 11.32
N GLU A 49 -1.36 -21.46 10.49
CA GLU A 49 -1.54 -22.90 10.72
C GLU A 49 -0.29 -23.70 10.33
N ASN A 50 0.18 -23.52 9.09
CA ASN A 50 1.30 -24.30 8.54
C ASN A 50 2.65 -23.57 8.62
N LYS A 51 2.67 -22.29 9.04
CA LYS A 51 3.85 -21.42 9.18
C LYS A 51 4.65 -21.20 7.87
N THR A 52 4.07 -21.52 6.72
CA THR A 52 4.69 -21.30 5.41
C THR A 52 4.41 -19.88 4.90
N ALA A 53 5.27 -19.41 4.01
CA ALA A 53 5.05 -18.14 3.32
C ALA A 53 3.79 -18.23 2.43
N LEU A 54 2.98 -17.18 2.42
CA LEU A 54 1.84 -17.10 1.51
C LEU A 54 2.32 -16.85 0.08
N THR A 55 1.73 -17.56 -0.89
CA THR A 55 1.92 -17.23 -2.31
C THR A 55 1.17 -15.94 -2.66
N PRO A 56 1.49 -15.30 -3.81
CA PRO A 56 0.72 -14.14 -4.29
C PRO A 56 -0.78 -14.43 -4.44
N GLU A 57 -1.14 -15.64 -4.89
CA GLU A 57 -2.52 -16.07 -5.08
C GLU A 57 -3.24 -16.20 -3.73
N GLU A 58 -2.58 -16.76 -2.72
CA GLU A 58 -3.12 -16.84 -1.36
C GLU A 58 -3.29 -15.45 -0.75
N CYS A 59 -2.29 -14.57 -0.88
CA CYS A 59 -2.42 -13.17 -0.44
C CYS A 59 -3.59 -12.47 -1.14
N SER A 60 -3.80 -12.72 -2.43
CA SER A 60 -4.92 -12.15 -3.18
C SER A 60 -6.27 -12.63 -2.64
N LYS A 61 -6.39 -13.94 -2.33
CA LYS A 61 -7.59 -14.51 -1.71
C LYS A 61 -7.92 -13.84 -0.37
N GLU A 62 -6.92 -13.65 0.50
CA GLU A 62 -7.09 -12.96 1.78
C GLU A 62 -7.60 -11.52 1.58
N ILE A 63 -7.08 -10.80 0.59
CA ILE A 63 -7.57 -9.46 0.26
C ILE A 63 -9.02 -9.50 -0.23
N HIS A 64 -9.40 -10.48 -1.06
CA HIS A 64 -10.79 -10.65 -1.49
C HIS A 64 -11.75 -10.93 -0.32
N ILE A 65 -11.31 -11.69 0.69
CA ILE A 65 -12.10 -11.90 1.92
C ILE A 65 -12.32 -10.56 2.64
N VAL A 66 -11.27 -9.75 2.81
CA VAL A 66 -11.38 -8.41 3.43
C VAL A 66 -12.32 -7.49 2.64
N ILE A 67 -12.22 -7.48 1.30
CA ILE A 67 -13.11 -6.72 0.43
C ILE A 67 -14.58 -7.15 0.64
N SER A 68 -14.84 -8.45 0.63
CA SER A 68 -16.18 -9.00 0.84
C SER A 68 -16.74 -8.66 2.23
N ASN A 69 -15.93 -8.81 3.28
CA ASN A 69 -16.33 -8.49 4.65
C ASN A 69 -16.61 -6.99 4.85
N ALA A 70 -16.00 -6.12 4.05
CA ALA A 70 -16.30 -4.69 4.03
C ALA A 70 -17.57 -4.34 3.21
N GLY A 71 -18.29 -5.33 2.69
CA GLY A 71 -19.47 -5.12 1.83
C GLY A 71 -19.13 -4.55 0.44
N ILE A 72 -17.86 -4.61 0.03
CA ILE A 72 -17.40 -4.12 -1.26
C ILE A 72 -17.54 -5.26 -2.29
N ASP A 73 -17.98 -4.91 -3.50
CA ASP A 73 -18.19 -5.87 -4.59
C ASP A 73 -16.92 -6.70 -4.87
N LYS A 74 -17.07 -8.03 -4.86
CA LYS A 74 -16.00 -9.00 -5.08
C LYS A 74 -15.28 -8.87 -6.43
N LYS A 75 -15.85 -8.16 -7.41
CA LYS A 75 -15.19 -7.85 -8.69
C LYS A 75 -13.96 -6.97 -8.52
N PHE A 76 -13.85 -6.25 -7.40
CA PHE A 76 -12.69 -5.43 -7.09
C PHE A 76 -11.55 -6.27 -6.52
N SER A 77 -10.33 -5.92 -6.88
CA SER A 77 -9.12 -6.68 -6.52
C SER A 77 -8.00 -5.76 -6.05
N VAL A 78 -6.84 -6.34 -5.73
CA VAL A 78 -5.60 -5.60 -5.42
C VAL A 78 -5.28 -4.57 -6.50
N THR A 79 -5.52 -4.90 -7.76
CA THR A 79 -5.30 -3.98 -8.90
C THR A 79 -6.26 -2.80 -8.85
N THR A 80 -7.51 -3.01 -8.47
CA THR A 80 -8.48 -1.92 -8.25
C THR A 80 -8.03 -1.01 -7.12
N ILE A 81 -7.59 -1.57 -5.99
CA ILE A 81 -7.08 -0.78 -4.85
C ILE A 81 -5.90 0.10 -5.31
N ARG A 82 -4.95 -0.47 -6.05
CA ARG A 82 -3.83 0.29 -6.62
C ARG A 82 -4.32 1.39 -7.58
N LYS A 83 -5.27 1.08 -8.47
CA LYS A 83 -5.83 2.05 -9.42
C LYS A 83 -6.48 3.23 -8.70
N VAL A 84 -7.31 2.96 -7.68
CA VAL A 84 -7.98 4.01 -6.90
C VAL A 84 -6.96 4.86 -6.15
N ALA A 85 -5.91 4.26 -5.58
CA ALA A 85 -4.87 5.01 -4.89
C ALA A 85 -4.07 5.93 -5.86
N ILE A 86 -3.79 5.46 -7.08
CA ILE A 86 -3.17 6.29 -8.13
C ILE A 86 -4.10 7.45 -8.50
N SER A 87 -5.38 7.18 -8.76
CA SER A 87 -6.36 8.23 -9.08
C SER A 87 -6.54 9.24 -7.95
N ALA A 88 -6.51 8.81 -6.69
CA ALA A 88 -6.56 9.71 -5.55
C ALA A 88 -5.36 10.67 -5.52
N MET A 89 -4.16 10.22 -5.91
CA MET A 89 -2.98 11.08 -6.01
C MET A 89 -3.02 12.02 -7.22
N GLN A 90 -3.61 11.59 -8.33
CA GLN A 90 -3.89 12.47 -9.47
C GLN A 90 -4.82 13.62 -9.06
N ASN A 91 -5.88 13.31 -8.30
CA ASN A 91 -6.83 14.31 -7.79
C ASN A 91 -6.24 15.24 -6.69
N LYS A 92 -5.03 14.94 -6.19
CA LYS A 92 -4.29 15.75 -5.22
C LYS A 92 -3.12 16.49 -5.88
N ASP A 93 -3.19 16.67 -7.19
CA ASP A 93 -2.21 17.38 -8.02
C ASP A 93 -0.76 16.85 -7.88
N LYS A 94 -0.60 15.56 -7.53
CA LYS A 94 0.72 14.94 -7.50
C LYS A 94 1.22 14.74 -8.92
N THR A 95 2.50 15.03 -9.14
CA THR A 95 3.05 14.94 -10.50
C THR A 95 3.10 13.49 -10.96
N LYS A 96 2.98 13.29 -12.29
CA LYS A 96 3.12 11.95 -12.89
C LYS A 96 4.43 11.27 -12.46
N ILE A 97 5.53 12.02 -12.36
CA ILE A 97 6.83 11.51 -11.91
C ILE A 97 6.75 10.98 -10.47
N GLN A 98 6.14 11.73 -9.55
CA GLN A 98 5.97 11.28 -8.17
C GLN A 98 5.09 10.01 -8.10
N ILE A 99 3.98 10.00 -8.84
CA ILE A 99 3.04 8.88 -8.87
C ILE A 99 3.68 7.62 -9.46
N ASP A 100 4.35 7.73 -10.60
CA ASP A 100 5.04 6.61 -11.26
C ASP A 100 6.17 6.06 -10.37
N ARG A 101 6.87 6.94 -9.64
CA ARG A 101 7.93 6.55 -8.69
C ARG A 101 7.37 5.78 -7.50
N TRP A 102 6.32 6.30 -6.86
CA TRP A 102 5.67 5.67 -5.72
C TRP A 102 4.99 4.35 -6.09
N SER A 103 4.28 4.31 -7.21
CA SER A 103 3.53 3.14 -7.68
C SER A 103 4.39 2.11 -8.41
N ARG A 104 5.61 2.49 -8.80
CA ARG A 104 6.53 1.70 -9.63
C ARG A 104 5.94 1.34 -10.99
N HIS A 105 5.19 2.27 -11.58
CA HIS A 105 4.47 2.01 -12.82
C HIS A 105 5.35 2.12 -14.08
N SER A 106 6.48 2.84 -14.01
CA SER A 106 7.39 3.06 -15.15
C SER A 106 8.84 2.65 -14.83
N GLU A 107 9.58 2.17 -15.83
CA GLU A 107 11.01 1.89 -15.73
C GLU A 107 11.83 3.16 -15.46
N SER A 108 11.44 4.29 -16.06
CA SER A 108 12.04 5.60 -15.75
C SER A 108 11.91 5.96 -14.26
N ALA A 109 10.89 5.43 -13.59
CA ALA A 109 10.64 5.67 -12.19
C ALA A 109 11.54 4.84 -11.25
N ASP A 110 12.06 3.70 -11.73
CA ASP A 110 13.06 2.92 -11.00
C ASP A 110 14.44 3.63 -11.09
N THR A 111 14.85 4.13 -12.26
CA THR A 111 16.09 4.93 -12.43
C THR A 111 16.07 6.20 -11.58
N VAL A 112 14.94 6.90 -11.55
CA VAL A 112 14.80 8.12 -10.75
C VAL A 112 14.86 7.81 -9.25
N ARG A 113 14.42 6.63 -8.83
CA ARG A 113 14.52 6.21 -7.42
C ARG A 113 15.94 5.91 -7.00
N GLU A 114 16.67 5.14 -7.81
CA GLU A 114 18.04 4.72 -7.51
C GLU A 114 19.01 5.92 -7.47
N ASN A 115 18.81 6.92 -8.34
CA ASN A 115 19.79 7.98 -8.53
C ASN A 115 19.40 9.34 -7.91
N TYR A 116 18.11 9.60 -7.67
CA TYR A 116 17.64 10.97 -7.35
C TYR A 116 16.54 11.05 -6.27
N ASP A 117 16.12 9.94 -5.63
CA ASP A 117 14.99 9.97 -4.67
C ASP A 117 15.41 10.24 -3.23
N GLU A 118 15.78 11.48 -2.95
CA GLU A 118 16.14 11.95 -1.60
C GLU A 118 14.95 11.92 -0.62
N ASN A 119 13.71 12.04 -1.13
CA ASN A 119 12.50 12.15 -0.31
C ASN A 119 11.73 10.82 -0.14
N ASN A 120 12.22 9.73 -0.74
CA ASN A 120 11.68 8.37 -0.60
C ASN A 120 10.13 8.26 -0.76
N ASN A 121 9.47 9.14 -1.52
CA ASN A 121 8.01 9.21 -1.71
C ASN A 121 7.15 9.65 -0.50
N ASP A 122 7.72 10.36 0.48
CA ASP A 122 6.99 10.77 1.69
C ASP A 122 5.79 11.68 1.41
N SER A 123 5.92 12.62 0.47
CA SER A 123 4.83 13.54 0.11
C SER A 123 3.58 12.82 -0.39
N ILE A 124 3.73 11.72 -1.14
CA ILE A 124 2.59 10.90 -1.58
C ILE A 124 2.02 10.11 -0.41
N ARG A 125 2.86 9.51 0.44
CA ARG A 125 2.38 8.76 1.61
C ARG A 125 1.58 9.65 2.56
N LYS A 126 2.04 10.88 2.79
CA LYS A 126 1.31 11.89 3.57
C LYS A 126 -0.04 12.21 2.93
N ALA A 127 -0.06 12.56 1.64
CA ALA A 127 -1.31 12.87 0.93
C ALA A 127 -2.31 11.70 0.93
N LEU A 128 -1.85 10.45 0.77
CA LEU A 128 -2.72 9.26 0.89
C LEU A 128 -3.31 9.11 2.30
N SER A 129 -2.53 9.42 3.34
CA SER A 129 -3.01 9.33 4.72
C SER A 129 -4.10 10.35 5.05
N GLU A 130 -4.09 11.49 4.35
CA GLU A 130 -5.11 12.55 4.47
C GLU A 130 -6.37 12.23 3.66
N CYS A 131 -6.26 11.51 2.53
CA CYS A 131 -7.42 11.06 1.73
C CYS A 131 -8.37 10.13 2.50
N VAL A 132 -7.90 9.46 3.55
CA VAL A 132 -8.74 8.57 4.37
C VAL A 132 -9.53 9.35 5.42
N TRP A 133 -9.04 10.54 5.84
CA TRP A 133 -9.69 11.38 6.85
C TRP A 133 -10.98 12.03 6.35
N THR A 134 -11.01 12.45 5.08
CA THR A 134 -12.13 13.25 4.52
C THR A 134 -13.44 12.48 4.33
N ARG A 135 -13.52 11.19 4.71
CA ARG A 135 -14.78 10.42 4.67
C ARG A 135 -15.60 10.53 5.95
N GLU A 136 -14.98 10.81 7.10
CA GLU A 136 -15.73 10.93 8.37
C GLU A 136 -16.41 12.30 8.53
N GLU A 137 -15.96 13.33 7.82
CA GLU A 137 -16.57 14.67 7.85
C GLU A 137 -17.75 14.86 6.88
N GLY A 138 -18.07 13.85 6.04
CA GLY A 138 -19.12 13.93 5.01
C GLY A 138 -20.39 13.12 5.29
N GLY A 139 -20.57 12.62 6.51
CA GLY A 139 -21.77 11.89 6.91
C GLY A 139 -22.90 12.83 7.34
N MET A 140 -24.01 12.82 6.58
CA MET A 140 -25.34 13.36 6.91
C MET A 140 -25.69 14.76 6.38
N SER A 141 -25.83 14.90 5.06
CA SER A 141 -26.75 15.90 4.49
C SER A 141 -27.71 15.28 3.48
N LYS A 142 -28.89 14.92 4.01
CA LYS A 142 -30.22 14.84 3.38
C LYS A 142 -30.32 14.25 1.96
N LEU A 143 -30.84 13.02 1.90
CA LEU A 143 -31.80 12.64 0.87
C LEU A 143 -33.16 13.27 1.21
N ARG A 144 -33.48 14.36 0.51
CA ARG A 144 -34.81 14.91 0.16
C ARG A 144 -34.59 15.38 -1.29
N GLU A 145 -35.40 15.05 -2.28
CA GLU A 145 -36.79 14.62 -2.38
C GLU A 145 -36.95 13.43 -3.34
#